data_AF-A0A2D6MH96-F1
#
_entry.id   AF-A0A2D6MH96-F1
#
_cell.length_a   1.000
_cell.length_b   1.000
_cell.length_c   1.000
_cell.angle_alpha   90.00
_cell.angle_beta   90.00
_cell.angle_gamma   90.00
#
_symmetry.space_group_name_H-M   'P 1'
#
loop_
_entity.id
_entity.type
_entity.pdbx_description
1 polymer ?
#
loop_
_entity_poly.entity_id
_entity_poly.type
_entity_poly.pdbx_seq_one_letter_code
_entity_poly.pdbx_strand_id
1 'polypeptide(L)'
;MAQPTADQHPNREIFDGAEHLNELPLKTSTTIFAGAYVGENSGARQLNAGDAFLGLATAKRSNVSGTGTDTNCLVSERGLVVDDVVGASAATDVLKPVYASDGDTLTLTKSTNSRVGHIHRWQSGTECVVYFEAKYTSEDTDDLTVEGLTVTGAASLDGGVDIGDAAADLVGFHGAAAVDQHAAIETITDSSGGVDPGDDIIAALGTITNYDAHASGAVAVTSNAATDLDTAAAALDTLEDEVTQLRLDIGAAIAQITDKVNDVSDTLREKGLIAT
;
A
#
# COMPACT_ATOMS: atom_id res chain seq x y z
N MET A 1 -3.38 -45.92 3.17
CA MET A 1 -4.66 -45.85 3.90
C MET A 1 -4.69 -46.98 4.90
N ALA A 2 -4.37 -46.69 6.17
CA ALA A 2 -4.61 -47.64 7.25
C ALA A 2 -6.02 -47.36 7.76
N GLN A 3 -6.96 -48.26 7.51
CA GLN A 3 -8.24 -48.24 8.21
C GLN A 3 -7.96 -48.62 9.67
N PRO A 4 -8.53 -47.94 10.66
CA PRO A 4 -8.57 -48.52 11.99
C PRO A 4 -9.45 -49.75 11.95
N THR A 5 -8.85 -50.86 12.36
CA THR A 5 -9.42 -52.20 12.23
C THR A 5 -10.23 -52.60 13.46
N ALA A 6 -10.29 -51.73 14.48
CA ALA A 6 -11.01 -51.96 15.73
C ALA A 6 -11.35 -50.62 16.42
N ASP A 7 -12.10 -50.68 17.52
CA ASP A 7 -12.32 -49.57 18.44
C ASP A 7 -10.99 -49.28 19.15
N GLN A 8 -10.11 -48.50 18.52
CA GLN A 8 -8.69 -48.39 18.93
C GLN A 8 -8.53 -47.61 20.25
N HIS A 9 -9.53 -46.82 20.66
CA HIS A 9 -9.45 -45.97 21.85
C HIS A 9 -10.78 -45.93 22.64
N PRO A 10 -11.17 -47.02 23.34
CA PRO A 10 -12.41 -47.07 24.12
C PRO A 10 -12.46 -46.05 25.29
N ASN A 11 -11.36 -45.34 25.56
CA ASN A 11 -11.20 -44.42 26.69
C ASN A 11 -10.93 -42.96 26.26
N ARG A 12 -11.21 -42.54 25.01
CA ARG A 12 -11.23 -41.11 24.67
C ARG A 12 -12.42 -40.46 25.37
N GLU A 13 -12.21 -40.03 26.61
CA GLU A 13 -13.20 -39.29 27.39
C GLU A 13 -13.40 -37.92 26.76
N ILE A 14 -14.61 -37.67 26.28
CA ILE A 14 -15.05 -36.34 25.85
C ILE A 14 -15.41 -35.58 27.12
N PHE A 15 -14.65 -34.54 27.45
CA PHE A 15 -14.74 -33.86 28.75
C PHE A 15 -15.83 -32.76 28.83
N ASP A 16 -16.61 -32.53 27.78
CA ASP A 16 -17.66 -31.50 27.76
C ASP A 16 -19.05 -32.09 27.55
N GLY A 17 -20.05 -31.48 28.18
CA GLY A 17 -21.42 -31.98 28.32
C GLY A 17 -22.12 -32.24 26.99
N ALA A 18 -23.23 -32.99 27.03
CA ALA A 18 -24.02 -33.47 25.88
C ALA A 18 -24.70 -32.38 25.01
N GLU A 19 -24.23 -31.14 25.05
CA GLU A 19 -24.86 -29.95 24.47
C GLU A 19 -24.41 -29.63 23.03
N HIS A 20 -23.45 -30.39 22.48
CA HIS A 20 -22.95 -30.23 21.09
C HIS A 20 -22.99 -31.53 20.30
N LEU A 21 -24.09 -32.26 20.45
CA LEU A 21 -24.33 -33.48 19.68
C LEU A 21 -25.11 -33.15 18.42
N ASN A 22 -24.66 -33.70 17.30
CA ASN A 22 -25.37 -33.62 16.04
C ASN A 22 -25.52 -35.01 15.41
N GLU A 23 -26.65 -35.20 14.75
CA GLU A 23 -27.02 -36.46 14.12
C GLU A 23 -26.94 -36.30 12.60
N LEU A 24 -25.96 -36.98 12.00
CA LEU A 24 -25.60 -36.81 10.60
C LEU A 24 -25.85 -38.08 9.79
N PRO A 25 -26.40 -37.97 8.57
CA PRO A 25 -26.64 -39.13 7.73
C PRO A 25 -25.33 -39.82 7.35
N LEU A 26 -25.23 -41.13 7.61
CA LEU A 26 -24.04 -41.92 7.28
C LEU A 26 -23.96 -42.17 5.78
N LYS A 27 -22.76 -42.06 5.22
CA LYS A 27 -22.48 -42.46 3.84
C LYS A 27 -22.79 -43.95 3.64
N THR A 28 -23.33 -44.30 2.48
CA THR A 28 -23.61 -45.69 2.11
C THR A 28 -22.34 -46.55 2.18
N SER A 29 -22.49 -47.82 2.57
CA SER A 29 -21.42 -48.81 2.66
C SER A 29 -20.26 -48.45 3.61
N THR A 30 -20.51 -47.59 4.61
CA THR A 30 -19.48 -47.09 5.53
C THR A 30 -19.70 -47.58 6.96
N THR A 31 -18.62 -47.77 7.71
CA THR A 31 -18.64 -47.96 9.18
C THR A 31 -17.77 -46.89 9.82
N ILE A 32 -18.30 -46.23 10.85
CA ILE A 32 -17.57 -45.29 11.70
C ILE A 32 -17.49 -45.93 13.09
N PHE A 33 -16.31 -45.93 13.70
CA PHE A 33 -16.07 -46.45 15.05
C PHE A 33 -16.26 -45.35 16.09
N ALA A 34 -16.43 -45.74 17.36
CA ALA A 34 -16.51 -44.75 18.43
C ALA A 34 -15.15 -44.04 18.57
N GLY A 35 -15.17 -42.75 18.87
CA GLY A 35 -13.96 -41.92 18.99
C GLY A 35 -13.26 -41.57 17.68
N ALA A 36 -13.76 -42.03 16.52
CA ALA A 36 -13.19 -41.68 15.22
C ALA A 36 -13.54 -40.23 14.83
N TYR A 37 -12.59 -39.54 14.19
CA TYR A 37 -12.82 -38.26 13.54
C TYR A 37 -13.70 -38.48 12.30
N VAL A 38 -14.76 -37.68 12.18
CA VAL A 38 -15.76 -37.79 11.12
C VAL A 38 -15.58 -36.66 10.11
N GLY A 39 -15.62 -37.02 8.82
CA GLY A 39 -15.53 -36.09 7.70
C GLY A 39 -16.77 -36.11 6.81
N GLU A 40 -16.99 -35.02 6.08
CA GLU A 40 -18.03 -34.89 5.05
C GLU A 40 -17.52 -35.36 3.69
N ASN A 41 -18.22 -36.30 3.07
CA ASN A 41 -18.06 -36.61 1.65
C ASN A 41 -19.31 -37.31 1.08
N SER A 42 -20.33 -36.54 0.72
CA SER A 42 -21.65 -37.08 0.34
C SER A 42 -22.31 -37.84 1.50
N GLY A 43 -22.14 -37.33 2.72
CA GLY A 43 -22.56 -37.96 3.98
C GLY A 43 -21.40 -38.18 4.95
N ALA A 44 -21.75 -38.42 6.22
CA ALA A 44 -20.79 -38.66 7.29
C ALA A 44 -20.03 -39.96 7.02
N ARG A 45 -18.70 -39.86 6.99
CA ARG A 45 -17.78 -41.00 6.90
C ARG A 45 -16.62 -40.80 7.86
N GLN A 46 -15.81 -41.84 8.01
CA GLN A 46 -14.50 -41.66 8.63
C GLN A 46 -13.70 -40.60 7.87
N LEU A 47 -13.13 -39.64 8.61
CA LEU A 47 -12.39 -38.54 8.03
C LEU A 47 -11.22 -39.05 7.17
N ASN A 48 -11.07 -38.44 6.00
CA ASN A 48 -9.85 -38.52 5.20
C ASN A 48 -9.28 -37.11 5.06
N ALA A 49 -7.95 -37.01 4.89
CA ALA A 49 -7.28 -35.74 4.64
C ALA A 49 -8.00 -34.91 3.56
N GLY A 50 -8.45 -33.71 3.93
CA GLY A 50 -9.11 -32.75 3.05
C GLY A 50 -10.63 -32.74 3.18
N ASP A 51 -11.22 -33.72 3.88
CA ASP A 51 -12.65 -33.71 4.20
C ASP A 51 -12.97 -32.58 5.20
N ALA A 52 -14.16 -31.99 5.12
CA ALA A 52 -14.64 -31.07 6.14
C ALA A 52 -14.88 -31.86 7.44
N PHE A 53 -14.29 -31.40 8.56
CA PHE A 53 -14.42 -32.06 9.85
C PHE A 53 -15.82 -31.82 10.44
N LEU A 54 -16.52 -32.91 10.75
CA LEU A 54 -17.90 -32.89 11.27
C LEU A 54 -17.99 -33.18 12.77
N GLY A 55 -16.87 -33.52 13.42
CA GLY A 55 -16.83 -33.85 14.85
C GLY A 55 -16.30 -35.26 15.13
N LEU A 56 -16.41 -35.66 16.39
CA LEU A 56 -15.96 -36.96 16.89
C LEU A 56 -17.14 -37.91 17.05
N ALA A 57 -17.06 -39.13 16.53
CA ALA A 57 -18.13 -40.10 16.65
C ALA A 57 -18.31 -40.57 18.11
N THR A 58 -19.53 -40.47 18.63
CA THR A 58 -19.83 -40.87 20.02
C THR A 58 -20.05 -42.38 20.17
N ALA A 59 -20.43 -43.06 19.09
CA ALA A 59 -20.68 -44.50 19.07
C ALA A 59 -20.40 -45.10 17.70
N LYS A 60 -20.08 -46.40 17.67
CA LYS A 60 -19.94 -47.15 16.43
C LYS A 60 -21.27 -47.17 15.66
N ARG A 61 -21.24 -46.81 14.38
CA ARG A 61 -22.38 -46.86 13.45
C ARG A 61 -21.96 -47.44 12.11
N SER A 62 -22.84 -48.24 11.51
CA SER A 62 -22.55 -48.94 10.25
C SER A 62 -23.77 -48.87 9.34
N ASN A 63 -23.53 -48.52 8.08
CA ASN A 63 -24.49 -48.53 6.98
C ASN A 63 -23.97 -49.44 5.84
N VAL A 64 -23.27 -50.52 6.22
CA VAL A 64 -22.64 -51.44 5.25
C VAL A 64 -23.67 -52.17 4.38
N SER A 65 -24.89 -52.39 4.90
CA SER A 65 -25.97 -53.11 4.24
C SER A 65 -27.19 -52.25 3.86
N GLY A 66 -27.17 -50.93 4.10
CA GLY A 66 -28.29 -50.03 3.79
C GLY A 66 -28.13 -49.30 2.46
N THR A 67 -29.20 -48.64 2.00
CA THR A 67 -29.23 -47.90 0.73
C THR A 67 -29.34 -46.40 1.01
N GLY A 68 -28.41 -45.57 0.54
CA GLY A 68 -28.49 -44.13 0.82
C GLY A 68 -28.14 -43.80 2.29
N THR A 69 -28.91 -42.90 2.92
CA THR A 69 -28.65 -42.29 4.24
C THR A 69 -29.51 -42.86 5.38
N ASP A 70 -29.85 -44.15 5.31
CA ASP A 70 -30.82 -44.82 6.21
C ASP A 70 -30.40 -44.87 7.69
N THR A 71 -29.14 -44.61 8.01
CA THR A 71 -28.59 -44.66 9.36
C THR A 71 -27.86 -43.37 9.67
N ASN A 72 -28.05 -42.82 10.86
CA ASN A 72 -27.34 -41.64 11.30
C ASN A 72 -26.18 -41.96 12.25
N CYS A 73 -25.15 -41.12 12.20
CA CYS A 73 -24.05 -41.07 13.14
C CYS A 73 -24.23 -39.89 14.10
N LEU A 74 -24.16 -40.16 15.39
CA LEU A 74 -24.17 -39.13 16.42
C LEU A 74 -22.73 -38.68 16.67
N VAL A 75 -22.43 -37.43 16.39
CA VAL A 75 -21.11 -36.83 16.55
C VAL A 75 -21.13 -35.75 17.63
N SER A 76 -20.02 -35.61 18.37
CA SER A 76 -19.75 -34.43 19.19
C SER A 76 -19.05 -33.41 18.30
N GLU A 77 -19.65 -32.25 18.12
CA GLU A 77 -19.14 -31.23 17.21
C GLU A 77 -18.01 -30.43 17.84
N ARG A 78 -17.99 -30.30 19.17
CA ARG A 78 -16.90 -29.65 19.89
C ARG A 78 -16.59 -30.32 21.21
N GLY A 79 -15.43 -30.03 21.76
CA GLY A 79 -15.03 -30.48 23.09
C GLY A 79 -13.53 -30.67 23.23
N LEU A 80 -13.14 -31.39 24.29
CA LEU A 80 -11.75 -31.77 24.56
C LEU A 80 -11.61 -33.28 24.43
N VAL A 81 -10.53 -33.71 23.79
CA VAL A 81 -10.14 -35.13 23.66
C VAL A 81 -8.67 -35.30 24.02
N VAL A 82 -8.32 -36.43 24.65
CA VAL A 82 -6.92 -36.82 24.86
C VAL A 82 -6.49 -37.73 23.73
N ASP A 83 -5.46 -37.34 22.99
CA ASP A 83 -4.99 -38.10 21.84
C ASP A 83 -3.51 -37.81 21.52
N ASP A 84 -2.89 -38.71 20.76
CA ASP A 84 -1.53 -38.55 20.24
C ASP A 84 -1.52 -37.62 19.03
N VAL A 85 -0.75 -36.53 19.12
CA VAL A 85 -0.57 -35.55 18.04
C VAL A 85 0.83 -35.69 17.44
N VAL A 86 0.90 -36.23 16.23
CA VAL A 86 2.17 -36.41 15.50
C VAL A 86 2.81 -35.05 15.21
N GLY A 87 4.02 -34.85 15.74
CA GLY A 87 4.79 -33.61 15.63
C GLY A 87 4.75 -32.73 16.87
N ALA A 88 3.87 -33.01 17.85
CA ALA A 88 3.95 -32.42 19.17
C ALA A 88 5.10 -33.06 19.97
N SER A 89 5.84 -32.24 20.72
CA SER A 89 7.01 -32.68 21.48
C SER A 89 7.27 -31.91 22.77
N ALA A 90 6.63 -30.76 22.98
CA ALA A 90 6.87 -29.94 24.15
C ALA A 90 5.65 -29.09 24.55
N ALA A 91 5.65 -28.60 25.79
CA ALA A 91 4.63 -27.68 26.30
C ALA A 91 4.49 -26.38 25.49
N THR A 92 5.51 -26.01 24.71
CA THR A 92 5.47 -24.86 23.77
C THR A 92 4.58 -25.10 22.55
N ASP A 93 4.11 -26.33 22.33
CA ASP A 93 3.20 -26.67 21.23
C ASP A 93 1.74 -26.37 21.56
N VAL A 94 1.44 -25.95 22.80
CA VAL A 94 0.10 -25.49 23.18
C VAL A 94 -0.34 -24.33 22.27
N LEU A 95 -1.63 -24.32 21.90
CA LEU A 95 -2.26 -23.46 20.89
C LEU A 95 -1.86 -23.71 19.44
N LYS A 96 -0.93 -24.63 19.14
CA LYS A 96 -0.64 -24.98 17.74
C LYS A 96 -1.87 -25.64 17.09
N PRO A 97 -2.13 -25.35 15.80
CA PRO A 97 -3.23 -25.95 15.07
C PRO A 97 -3.02 -27.45 14.91
N VAL A 98 -4.09 -28.21 15.08
CA VAL A 98 -4.11 -29.66 14.96
C VAL A 98 -4.96 -30.04 13.75
N TYR A 99 -4.42 -30.96 12.97
CA TYR A 99 -5.01 -31.49 11.75
C TYR A 99 -5.15 -33.01 11.86
N ALA A 100 -6.07 -33.60 11.09
CA ALA A 100 -6.22 -35.04 10.98
C ALA A 100 -5.94 -35.52 9.56
N SER A 101 -5.10 -36.55 9.42
CA SER A 101 -4.80 -37.19 8.12
C SER A 101 -5.81 -38.28 7.77
N ASP A 102 -6.43 -38.87 8.78
CA ASP A 102 -7.47 -39.89 8.68
C ASP A 102 -8.34 -39.85 9.93
N GLY A 103 -9.22 -40.84 10.09
CA GLY A 103 -10.17 -40.90 11.19
C GLY A 103 -9.57 -41.13 12.58
N ASP A 104 -8.27 -41.45 12.68
CA ASP A 104 -7.66 -41.82 13.97
C ASP A 104 -6.34 -41.09 14.25
N THR A 105 -5.75 -40.41 13.26
CA THR A 105 -4.41 -39.80 13.37
C THR A 105 -4.46 -38.28 13.39
N LEU A 106 -3.99 -37.67 14.49
CA LEU A 106 -3.76 -36.23 14.60
C LEU A 106 -2.31 -35.86 14.28
N THR A 107 -2.11 -34.65 13.74
CA THR A 107 -0.80 -34.11 13.41
C THR A 107 -0.77 -32.57 13.45
N LEU A 108 0.42 -32.00 13.65
CA LEU A 108 0.65 -30.56 13.47
C LEU A 108 0.88 -30.14 12.01
N THR A 109 0.93 -31.10 11.08
CA THR A 109 1.20 -30.83 9.66
C THR A 109 -0.09 -30.47 8.93
N LYS A 110 -0.17 -29.25 8.37
CA LYS A 110 -1.30 -28.78 7.55
C LYS A 110 -1.44 -29.59 6.26
N SER A 111 -0.51 -29.47 5.30
CA SER A 111 -0.55 -30.14 3.99
C SER A 111 -1.98 -30.27 3.43
N THR A 112 -2.42 -31.48 3.09
CA THR A 112 -3.79 -31.80 2.69
C THR A 112 -4.67 -32.28 3.85
N ASN A 113 -4.21 -32.23 5.09
CA ASN A 113 -4.92 -32.76 6.26
C ASN A 113 -6.05 -31.82 6.70
N SER A 114 -7.10 -32.37 7.29
CA SER A 114 -8.28 -31.62 7.70
C SER A 114 -8.05 -30.91 9.02
N ARG A 115 -8.40 -29.61 9.13
CA ARG A 115 -8.32 -28.86 10.40
C ARG A 115 -9.34 -29.43 11.39
N VAL A 116 -8.88 -29.82 12.58
CA VAL A 116 -9.74 -30.36 13.65
C VAL A 116 -9.84 -29.39 14.83
N GLY A 117 -8.75 -28.69 15.15
CA GLY A 117 -8.74 -27.77 16.29
C GLY A 117 -7.34 -27.31 16.66
N HIS A 118 -7.01 -27.33 17.94
CA HIS A 118 -5.68 -26.92 18.46
C HIS A 118 -5.32 -27.66 19.76
N ILE A 119 -4.03 -27.67 20.11
CA ILE A 119 -3.57 -28.25 21.38
C ILE A 119 -4.04 -27.35 22.53
N HIS A 120 -4.92 -27.86 23.38
CA HIS A 120 -5.39 -27.18 24.59
C HIS A 120 -4.37 -27.32 25.73
N ARG A 121 -3.78 -28.52 25.88
CA ARG A 121 -2.77 -28.80 26.90
C ARG A 121 -1.86 -29.95 26.46
N TRP A 122 -0.55 -29.74 26.45
CA TRP A 122 0.43 -30.81 26.23
C TRP A 122 0.60 -31.63 27.53
N GLN A 123 0.61 -32.96 27.44
CA GLN A 123 0.82 -33.83 28.60
C GLN A 123 2.23 -34.39 28.64
N SER A 124 2.59 -35.24 27.67
CA SER A 124 3.91 -35.84 27.55
C SER A 124 4.11 -36.43 26.16
N GLY A 125 5.34 -36.37 25.62
CA GLY A 125 5.63 -36.89 24.28
C GLY A 125 4.69 -36.30 23.22
N THR A 126 3.91 -37.16 22.57
CA THR A 126 2.87 -36.80 21.60
C THR A 126 1.48 -36.63 22.22
N GLU A 127 1.26 -37.09 23.45
CA GLU A 127 -0.04 -37.09 24.11
C GLU A 127 -0.45 -35.66 24.49
N CYS A 128 -1.57 -35.21 23.93
CA CYS A 128 -2.10 -33.88 24.11
C CYS A 128 -3.59 -33.94 24.46
N VAL A 129 -4.06 -32.99 25.26
CA VAL A 129 -5.46 -32.60 25.27
C VAL A 129 -5.67 -31.66 24.08
N VAL A 130 -6.53 -32.05 23.17
CA VAL A 130 -6.87 -31.29 21.96
C VAL A 130 -8.27 -30.74 22.13
N TYR A 131 -8.41 -29.43 21.97
CA TYR A 131 -9.72 -28.83 21.75
C TYR A 131 -10.07 -29.01 20.29
N PHE A 132 -11.20 -29.65 20.02
CA PHE A 132 -11.73 -29.85 18.68
C PHE A 132 -13.03 -29.08 18.51
N GLU A 133 -13.26 -28.60 17.30
CA GLU A 133 -14.50 -27.92 16.93
C GLU A 133 -14.76 -28.11 15.43
N ALA A 134 -15.91 -28.67 15.11
CA ALA A 134 -16.44 -28.81 13.77
C ALA A 134 -16.82 -27.40 13.29
N LYS A 135 -15.97 -26.82 12.45
CA LYS A 135 -16.28 -25.57 11.77
C LYS A 135 -17.38 -25.83 10.73
N TYR A 136 -18.59 -25.32 10.97
CA TYR A 136 -19.55 -25.07 9.90
C TYR A 136 -19.28 -23.71 9.29
N THR A 137 -18.24 -23.56 8.48
CA THR A 137 -18.02 -22.27 7.85
C THR A 137 -17.48 -22.42 6.43
N SER A 138 -18.24 -21.87 5.50
CA SER A 138 -17.89 -21.47 4.14
C SER A 138 -16.77 -20.42 4.07
N GLU A 139 -16.05 -20.20 5.17
CA GLU A 139 -15.09 -19.12 5.36
C GLU A 139 -13.95 -19.67 6.22
N ASP A 140 -13.00 -20.32 5.55
CA ASP A 140 -11.60 -20.21 5.95
C ASP A 140 -11.06 -19.00 5.17
N THR A 141 -11.55 -17.81 5.53
CA THR A 141 -10.90 -16.54 5.18
C THR A 141 -9.72 -16.30 6.13
N ASP A 142 -8.93 -17.35 6.40
CA ASP A 142 -7.53 -17.14 6.71
C ASP A 142 -6.97 -16.42 5.48
N ASP A 143 -6.37 -15.25 5.67
CA ASP A 143 -5.79 -14.39 4.65
C ASP A 143 -5.55 -15.11 3.32
N LEU A 144 -6.25 -14.68 2.27
CA LEU A 144 -6.05 -15.23 0.94
C LEU A 144 -4.62 -14.91 0.49
N THR A 145 -3.69 -15.80 0.83
CA THR A 145 -2.28 -15.72 0.46
C THR A 145 -2.17 -16.32 -0.94
N VAL A 146 -2.44 -15.51 -1.96
CA VAL A 146 -2.24 -15.91 -3.36
C VAL A 146 -0.83 -15.51 -3.77
N GLU A 147 -0.02 -16.47 -4.21
CA GLU A 147 1.18 -16.16 -4.99
C GLU A 147 0.73 -15.71 -6.39
N GLY A 148 0.35 -14.44 -6.51
CA GLY A 148 -0.15 -13.83 -7.74
C GLY A 148 -1.67 -13.92 -7.88
N LEU A 149 -2.36 -12.84 -7.50
CA LEU A 149 -3.79 -12.69 -7.75
C LEU A 149 -4.01 -12.25 -9.21
N THR A 150 -4.54 -13.13 -10.05
CA THR A 150 -4.98 -12.79 -11.42
C THR A 150 -6.49 -12.57 -11.44
N VAL A 151 -6.94 -11.32 -11.33
CA VAL A 151 -8.37 -10.99 -11.44
C VAL A 151 -8.76 -10.93 -12.92
N THR A 152 -9.43 -11.97 -13.41
CA THR A 152 -9.99 -11.97 -14.78
C THR A 152 -11.50 -11.75 -14.68
N GLY A 153 -11.98 -10.55 -15.05
CA GLY A 153 -13.41 -10.30 -15.26
C GLY A 153 -14.23 -9.75 -14.08
N ALA A 154 -13.64 -9.34 -12.97
CA ALA A 154 -14.34 -8.53 -11.95
C ALA A 154 -14.16 -7.03 -12.25
N ALA A 155 -15.27 -6.32 -12.42
CA ALA A 155 -15.31 -4.88 -12.58
C ALA A 155 -15.10 -4.24 -11.21
N SER A 156 -13.94 -3.60 -11.04
CA SER A 156 -13.57 -2.76 -9.90
C SER A 156 -13.24 -3.43 -8.57
N LEU A 157 -12.22 -2.87 -7.91
CA LEU A 157 -11.93 -3.05 -6.49
C LEU A 157 -12.54 -1.83 -5.78
N ASP A 158 -13.87 -1.81 -5.61
CA ASP A 158 -14.64 -0.64 -5.12
C ASP A 158 -14.57 -0.42 -3.59
N GLY A 159 -13.76 -1.20 -2.87
CA GLY A 159 -13.44 -0.99 -1.46
C GLY A 159 -12.00 -0.48 -1.33
N GLY A 160 -11.70 0.36 -0.34
CA GLY A 160 -10.33 0.84 -0.11
C GLY A 160 -9.34 -0.32 -0.09
N VAL A 161 -8.49 -0.42 -1.12
CA VAL A 161 -7.45 -1.44 -1.22
C VAL A 161 -6.19 -0.87 -0.59
N ASP A 162 -5.84 -1.33 0.61
CA ASP A 162 -4.54 -1.05 1.20
C ASP A 162 -3.50 -1.99 0.54
N ILE A 163 -2.76 -1.46 -0.43
CA ILE A 163 -1.68 -2.18 -1.16
C ILE A 163 -0.35 -2.06 -0.39
N GLY A 164 -0.38 -1.89 0.94
CA GLY A 164 0.81 -1.72 1.77
C GLY A 164 1.51 -0.35 1.59
N ASP A 165 2.77 -0.27 2.04
CA ASP A 165 3.61 0.92 1.83
C ASP A 165 4.06 0.98 0.37
N ALA A 166 3.29 1.73 -0.44
CA ALA A 166 3.56 1.91 -1.86
C ALA A 166 4.96 2.50 -2.15
N ALA A 167 5.66 3.08 -1.16
CA ALA A 167 7.03 3.56 -1.32
C ALA A 167 8.08 2.44 -1.23
N ALA A 168 7.73 1.30 -0.62
CA ALA A 168 8.60 0.13 -0.47
C ALA A 168 8.23 -1.02 -1.43
N ASP A 169 6.93 -1.15 -1.78
CA ASP A 169 6.43 -2.26 -2.61
C ASP A 169 6.35 -1.90 -4.10
N LEU A 170 6.86 -2.80 -4.95
CA LEU A 170 6.88 -2.64 -6.41
C LEU A 170 5.49 -2.94 -7.00
N VAL A 171 4.67 -1.91 -7.21
CA VAL A 171 3.37 -2.03 -7.90
C VAL A 171 3.58 -1.99 -9.41
N GLY A 172 3.69 -3.16 -10.04
CA GLY A 172 3.85 -3.28 -11.50
C GLY A 172 2.53 -3.39 -12.25
N PHE A 173 2.12 -2.34 -12.96
CA PHE A 173 1.00 -2.41 -13.92
C PHE A 173 1.51 -2.85 -15.29
N HIS A 174 1.07 -4.02 -15.77
CA HIS A 174 1.40 -4.51 -17.11
C HIS A 174 0.36 -4.00 -18.13
N GLY A 175 0.41 -2.71 -18.47
CA GLY A 175 -0.50 -2.09 -19.43
C GLY A 175 -0.69 -0.59 -19.19
N ALA A 176 -1.54 0.06 -20.00
CA ALA A 176 -1.93 1.44 -19.78
C ALA A 176 -2.76 1.56 -18.50
N ALA A 177 -2.17 2.13 -17.44
CA ALA A 177 -2.87 2.44 -16.20
C ALA A 177 -3.28 3.92 -16.21
N ALA A 178 -4.57 4.19 -16.13
CA ALA A 178 -5.08 5.55 -15.91
C ALA A 178 -5.25 5.76 -14.40
N VAL A 179 -4.34 6.53 -13.80
CA VAL A 179 -4.43 6.91 -12.39
C VAL A 179 -5.30 8.18 -12.31
N ASP A 180 -6.59 8.01 -12.04
CA ASP A 180 -7.60 9.10 -12.13
C ASP A 180 -7.56 10.10 -10.96
N GLN A 181 -6.73 9.86 -9.93
CA GLN A 181 -6.63 10.74 -8.77
C GLN A 181 -5.19 10.82 -8.25
N HIS A 182 -4.27 11.35 -9.07
CA HIS A 182 -3.17 12.10 -8.47
C HIS A 182 -3.69 13.52 -8.29
N ALA A 183 -4.04 13.88 -7.05
CA ALA A 183 -4.22 15.28 -6.70
C ALA A 183 -2.90 16.00 -7.03
N ALA A 184 -2.91 16.72 -8.17
CA ALA A 184 -1.88 17.65 -8.61
C ALA A 184 -0.43 17.19 -8.41
N ILE A 185 0.08 16.38 -9.32
CA ILE A 185 1.25 16.91 -10.05
C ILE A 185 0.64 17.44 -11.33
N GLU A 186 0.24 18.70 -11.23
CA GLU A 186 -0.01 19.59 -12.33
C GLU A 186 1.00 19.24 -13.42
N THR A 187 0.46 18.67 -14.49
CA THR A 187 1.05 18.61 -15.82
C THR A 187 2.29 19.48 -15.90
N ILE A 188 3.45 18.87 -16.11
CA ILE A 188 4.49 19.54 -16.88
C ILE A 188 3.85 19.71 -18.27
N THR A 189 3.08 20.79 -18.40
CA THR A 189 2.42 21.14 -19.63
C THR A 189 3.55 21.48 -20.58
N ASP A 190 3.77 20.60 -21.55
CA ASP A 190 4.51 20.94 -22.75
C ASP A 190 3.95 22.28 -23.27
N SER A 191 4.78 23.32 -23.18
CA SER A 191 4.40 24.65 -23.61
C SER A 191 4.36 24.79 -25.13
N SER A 192 4.84 23.79 -25.88
CA SER A 192 4.99 23.82 -27.33
C SER A 192 3.80 23.21 -28.08
N GLY A 193 3.02 22.31 -27.45
CA GLY A 193 1.87 21.64 -28.08
C GLY A 193 2.27 20.68 -29.21
N GLY A 194 3.50 20.17 -29.19
CA GLY A 194 4.10 19.34 -30.23
C GLY A 194 4.61 17.99 -29.70
N VAL A 195 4.90 17.05 -30.60
CA VAL A 195 5.40 15.68 -30.27
C VAL A 195 6.90 15.53 -30.50
N ASP A 196 7.68 16.62 -30.50
CA ASP A 196 9.10 16.54 -30.87
C ASP A 196 9.95 16.15 -29.65
N PRO A 197 10.73 15.04 -29.67
CA PRO A 197 11.45 14.54 -28.49
C PRO A 197 12.67 15.37 -28.07
N GLY A 198 12.80 16.61 -28.58
CA GLY A 198 14.03 17.39 -28.58
C GLY A 198 14.03 18.61 -27.66
N ASP A 199 12.88 19.06 -27.14
CA ASP A 199 12.75 20.28 -26.33
C ASP A 199 12.14 20.06 -24.94
N ASP A 200 11.89 18.80 -24.56
CA ASP A 200 11.40 18.39 -23.24
C ASP A 200 12.49 18.52 -22.15
N ILE A 201 12.88 19.75 -21.86
CA ILE A 201 13.74 20.09 -20.74
C ILE A 201 12.84 20.20 -19.51
N ILE A 202 13.21 19.47 -18.44
CA ILE A 202 12.74 19.72 -17.08
C ILE A 202 12.92 21.22 -16.80
N ALA A 203 11.82 21.99 -16.82
CA ALA A 203 11.85 23.46 -16.71
C ALA A 203 12.50 23.99 -15.42
N ALA A 204 12.91 23.12 -14.49
CA ALA A 204 13.41 23.52 -13.19
C ALA A 204 14.88 23.22 -12.90
N LEU A 205 15.63 22.42 -13.67
CA LEU A 205 17.03 22.13 -13.28
C LEU A 205 18.05 22.04 -14.43
N GLY A 206 17.74 22.71 -15.54
CA GLY A 206 18.72 23.01 -16.58
C GLY A 206 19.58 24.20 -16.16
N THR A 207 20.76 23.91 -15.63
CA THR A 207 21.89 24.84 -15.48
C THR A 207 21.69 26.05 -14.56
N ILE A 208 22.23 25.94 -13.34
CA ILE A 208 22.91 27.08 -12.69
C ILE A 208 24.19 27.33 -13.50
N THR A 209 24.06 27.75 -14.75
CA THR A 209 25.19 28.39 -15.44
C THR A 209 25.17 29.83 -14.99
N ASN A 210 26.21 30.17 -14.25
CA ASN A 210 26.98 31.40 -14.35
C ASN A 210 26.23 32.62 -14.93
N TYR A 211 26.22 33.68 -14.15
CA TYR A 211 25.55 34.99 -14.28
C TYR A 211 25.64 35.73 -15.65
N ASP A 212 26.23 35.12 -16.68
CA ASP A 212 26.69 35.79 -17.90
C ASP A 212 25.71 35.76 -19.08
N ALA A 213 24.53 35.15 -18.97
CA ALA A 213 23.59 35.08 -20.09
C ALA A 213 22.11 35.24 -19.69
N HIS A 214 21.69 36.46 -19.36
CA HIS A 214 20.28 36.85 -19.48
C HIS A 214 20.04 37.50 -20.84
N ALA A 215 19.95 36.67 -21.88
CA ALA A 215 19.30 37.04 -23.13
C ALA A 215 17.87 36.49 -23.11
N SER A 216 16.89 37.39 -23.04
CA SER A 216 15.52 37.22 -23.51
C SER A 216 14.76 35.95 -23.06
N GLY A 217 13.97 36.06 -21.97
CA GLY A 217 12.62 35.49 -22.00
C GLY A 217 12.17 34.45 -20.98
N ALA A 218 12.64 34.44 -19.72
CA ALA A 218 11.98 33.64 -18.67
C ALA A 218 11.69 34.48 -17.42
N VAL A 219 10.48 34.30 -16.87
CA VAL A 219 9.79 35.12 -15.88
C VAL A 219 10.71 35.54 -14.74
N ALA A 220 11.06 36.83 -14.78
CA ALA A 220 12.00 37.47 -13.89
C ALA A 220 11.53 37.37 -12.43
N VAL A 221 12.50 37.23 -11.53
CA VAL A 221 12.40 37.72 -10.16
C VAL A 221 11.84 39.15 -10.25
N THR A 222 10.56 39.34 -9.95
CA THR A 222 9.84 40.61 -10.12
C THR A 222 10.21 41.65 -9.07
N SER A 223 11.34 41.48 -8.36
CA SER A 223 11.99 42.63 -7.72
C SER A 223 12.68 43.43 -8.82
N ASN A 224 11.87 44.17 -9.57
CA ASN A 224 12.11 45.48 -10.18
C ASN A 224 13.45 45.76 -10.89
N ALA A 225 14.35 44.82 -11.15
CA ALA A 225 15.70 45.15 -11.59
C ALA A 225 15.72 45.89 -12.95
N ALA A 226 14.79 45.56 -13.84
CA ALA A 226 14.61 46.29 -15.11
C ALA A 226 14.07 47.70 -14.85
N THR A 227 13.05 47.82 -14.02
CA THR A 227 12.40 49.08 -13.65
C THR A 227 13.29 49.98 -12.78
N ASP A 228 14.18 49.41 -11.96
CA ASP A 228 15.22 50.11 -11.20
C ASP A 228 16.29 50.64 -12.15
N LEU A 229 16.68 49.86 -13.16
CA LEU A 229 17.61 50.29 -14.20
C LEU A 229 17.00 51.40 -15.08
N ASP A 230 15.74 51.26 -15.48
CA ASP A 230 15.01 52.29 -16.24
C ASP A 230 14.84 53.57 -15.43
N THR A 231 14.55 53.44 -14.12
CA THR A 231 14.48 54.60 -13.20
C THR A 231 15.84 55.27 -13.05
N ALA A 232 16.92 54.49 -12.94
CA ALA A 232 18.27 55.03 -12.87
C ALA A 232 18.71 55.71 -14.18
N ALA A 233 18.36 55.13 -15.34
CA ALA A 233 18.64 55.71 -16.65
C ALA A 233 17.90 57.05 -16.85
N ALA A 234 16.60 57.10 -16.54
CA ALA A 234 15.83 58.34 -16.62
C ALA A 234 16.34 59.44 -15.67
N ALA A 235 16.81 59.07 -14.48
CA ALA A 235 17.46 60.00 -13.56
C ALA A 235 18.79 60.54 -14.10
N LEU A 236 19.56 59.71 -14.81
CA LEU A 236 20.81 60.13 -15.43
C LEU A 236 20.57 61.10 -16.60
N ASP A 237 19.62 60.80 -17.48
CA ASP A 237 19.24 61.68 -18.60
C ASP A 237 18.81 63.08 -18.10
N THR A 238 18.01 63.11 -17.03
CA THR A 238 17.58 64.37 -16.41
C THR A 238 18.77 65.17 -15.89
N LEU A 239 19.76 64.51 -15.26
CA LEU A 239 20.97 65.17 -14.78
C LEU A 239 21.85 65.69 -15.93
N GLU A 240 21.93 64.96 -17.05
CA GLU A 240 22.64 65.41 -18.25
C GLU A 240 22.02 66.67 -18.86
N ASP A 241 20.68 66.74 -18.92
CA ASP A 241 19.94 67.91 -19.37
C ASP A 241 20.16 69.12 -18.45
N GLU A 242 20.08 68.93 -17.13
CA GLU A 242 20.32 69.99 -16.14
C GLU A 242 21.76 70.54 -16.23
N VAL A 243 22.76 69.67 -16.36
CA VAL A 243 24.16 70.07 -16.54
C VAL A 243 24.35 70.82 -17.86
N THR A 244 23.66 70.42 -18.92
CA THR A 244 23.72 71.08 -20.24
C THR A 244 23.12 72.48 -20.17
N GLN A 245 21.97 72.66 -19.53
CA GLN A 245 21.35 73.96 -19.33
C GLN A 245 22.23 74.90 -18.49
N LEU A 246 22.81 74.39 -17.40
CA LEU A 246 23.71 75.16 -16.55
C LEU A 246 24.93 75.69 -17.32
N ARG A 247 25.47 74.91 -18.25
CA ARG A 247 26.59 75.35 -19.13
C ARG A 247 26.18 76.50 -20.05
N LEU A 248 24.98 76.44 -20.63
CA LEU A 248 24.44 77.50 -21.48
C LEU A 248 24.24 78.80 -20.68
N ASP A 249 23.66 78.70 -19.50
CA ASP A 249 23.39 79.84 -18.62
C ASP A 249 24.69 80.52 -18.17
N ILE A 250 25.70 79.73 -17.79
CA ILE A 250 27.04 80.24 -17.45
C ILE A 250 27.67 80.94 -18.66
N GLY A 251 27.58 80.33 -19.85
CA GLY A 251 28.09 80.93 -21.08
C GLY A 251 27.44 82.29 -21.39
N ALA A 252 26.12 82.38 -21.27
CA ALA A 252 25.37 83.61 -21.46
C ALA A 252 25.74 84.68 -20.42
N ALA A 253 25.91 84.30 -19.15
CA ALA A 253 26.33 85.21 -18.09
C ALA A 253 27.74 85.77 -18.34
N ILE A 254 28.69 84.94 -18.79
CA ILE A 254 30.04 85.38 -19.17
C ILE A 254 29.97 86.39 -20.31
N ALA A 255 29.18 86.12 -21.36
CA ALA A 255 29.02 87.05 -22.49
C ALA A 255 28.49 88.43 -22.03
N GLN A 256 27.46 88.45 -21.17
CA GLN A 256 26.93 89.69 -20.61
C GLN A 256 27.96 90.47 -19.76
N ILE A 257 28.80 89.76 -18.99
CA ILE A 257 29.87 90.38 -18.23
C ILE A 257 30.91 90.98 -19.17
N THR A 258 31.31 90.25 -20.21
CA THR A 258 32.24 90.73 -21.23
C THR A 258 31.73 92.00 -21.91
N ASP A 259 30.46 92.02 -22.32
CA ASP A 259 29.84 93.20 -22.95
C ASP A 259 29.84 94.41 -22.01
N LYS A 260 29.49 94.22 -20.73
CA LYS A 260 29.55 95.29 -19.72
C LYS A 260 30.98 95.79 -19.47
N VAL A 261 31.96 94.89 -19.44
CA VAL A 261 33.38 95.28 -19.29
C VAL A 261 33.83 96.12 -20.49
N ASN A 262 33.42 95.74 -21.71
CA ASN A 262 33.72 96.51 -22.91
C ASN A 262 33.05 97.89 -22.88
N ASP A 263 31.76 97.97 -22.52
CA ASP A 263 31.02 99.24 -22.40
C ASP A 263 31.65 100.20 -21.37
N VAL A 264 32.07 99.67 -20.21
CA VAL A 264 32.80 100.44 -19.20
C VAL A 264 34.16 100.90 -19.73
N SER A 265 34.91 100.02 -20.41
CA SER A 265 36.20 100.36 -21.02
C SER A 265 36.07 101.49 -22.04
N ASP A 266 35.06 101.42 -22.91
CA ASP A 266 34.79 102.44 -23.92
C ASP A 266 34.35 103.76 -23.28
N THR A 267 33.51 103.72 -22.24
CA THR A 267 33.14 104.90 -21.45
C THR A 267 34.36 105.57 -20.80
N LEU A 268 35.32 104.79 -20.28
CA LEU A 268 36.55 105.31 -19.69
C LEU A 268 37.47 105.94 -20.74
N ARG A 269 37.54 105.36 -21.95
CA ARG A 269 38.26 105.95 -23.09
C ARG A 269 37.63 107.27 -23.53
N GLU A 270 36.31 107.33 -23.65
CA GLU A 270 35.59 108.56 -24.03
C GLU A 270 35.86 109.71 -23.04
N LYS A 271 35.98 109.38 -21.76
CA LYS A 271 36.32 110.35 -20.69
C LYS A 271 37.80 110.71 -20.60
N GLY A 272 38.68 110.10 -21.41
CA GLY A 272 40.13 110.33 -21.37
C GLY A 272 40.81 109.81 -20.09
N LEU A 273 40.17 108.88 -19.37
CA LEU A 273 40.70 108.32 -18.14
C LEU A 273 41.71 107.19 -18.39
N ILE A 274 41.62 106.52 -19.55
CA ILE A 274 42.55 105.49 -19.99
C ILE A 274 43.01 105.77 -21.43
N ALA A 275 44.23 105.36 -21.76
CA ALA A 275 44.79 105.50 -23.11
C ALA A 275 44.02 104.63 -24.11
N THR A 276 43.79 105.17 -25.30
CA THR A 276 43.05 104.51 -26.39
C THR A 276 43.71 103.20 -26.80
#